data_AF-A0A3S1FFG3-F1
#
_entry.id   AF-A0A3S1FFG3-F1
#
_cell.length_a   1.000
_cell.length_b   1.000
_cell.length_c   1.000
_cell.angle_alpha   90.00
_cell.angle_beta   90.00
_cell.angle_gamma   90.00
#
_symmetry.space_group_name_H-M   'P 1'
#
loop_
_entity.id
_entity.type
_entity.pdbx_description
1 polymer ?
#
loop_
_entity_poly.entity_id
_entity_poly.type
_entity_poly.pdbx_seq_one_letter_code
_entity_poly.pdbx_strand_id
1 'polypeptide(L)'
;MTTEKPRQARLPMVSSDLTVKTAWLYYVEGFTQEQIAEKLDVSRVKVMRTLASCTAEGIVVTMINAPTAGQVALERELEKRWGLNAAVVIPTPSAHDHLEKAIGHAVAAYLGEQMQDGMTLAIGG
;
A
#
# COMPACT_ATOMS: atom_id res chain seq x y z
N MET A 1 -21.85 -47.50 11.90
CA MET A 1 -20.56 -46.99 12.44
C MET A 1 -20.19 -45.80 11.57
N THR A 2 -20.63 -44.61 12.01
CA THR A 2 -19.79 -43.49 12.50
C THR A 2 -19.17 -42.72 11.31
N THR A 3 -19.41 -41.44 11.06
CA THR A 3 -19.86 -40.30 11.87
C THR A 3 -20.45 -39.22 10.96
N GLU A 4 -21.66 -38.74 11.27
CA GLU A 4 -22.18 -37.44 10.81
C GLU A 4 -21.22 -36.32 11.23
N LYS A 5 -20.80 -35.48 10.29
CA LYS A 5 -20.03 -34.27 10.57
C LYS A 5 -21.02 -33.18 11.02
N PRO A 6 -20.89 -32.60 12.23
CA PRO A 6 -21.88 -31.67 12.75
C PRO A 6 -21.91 -30.36 11.94
N ARG A 7 -23.13 -30.05 11.48
CA ARG A 7 -23.77 -28.77 11.16
C ARG A 7 -22.88 -27.52 11.33
N GLN A 8 -22.42 -26.93 10.22
CA GLN A 8 -21.95 -25.54 10.24
C GLN A 8 -23.16 -24.63 10.44
N ALA A 9 -23.35 -24.18 11.68
CA ALA A 9 -24.31 -23.12 11.99
C ALA A 9 -23.83 -21.83 11.30
N ARG A 10 -24.56 -21.38 10.28
CA ARG A 10 -24.44 -20.01 9.79
C ARG A 10 -25.00 -19.10 10.88
N LEU A 11 -24.12 -18.63 11.76
CA LEU A 11 -24.45 -17.67 12.81
C LEU A 11 -25.12 -16.44 12.16
N PRO A 12 -26.15 -15.86 12.79
CA PRO A 12 -26.76 -14.63 12.27
C PRO A 12 -25.69 -13.55 12.19
N MET A 13 -25.55 -12.90 11.02
CA MET A 13 -24.78 -11.66 10.87
C MET A 13 -25.47 -10.55 11.66
N VAL A 14 -25.31 -10.56 12.98
CA VAL A 14 -25.38 -9.33 13.76
C VAL A 14 -24.08 -8.60 13.47
N SER A 15 -24.17 -7.36 13.00
CA SER A 15 -23.02 -6.45 12.87
C SER A 15 -22.47 -6.15 14.27
N SER A 16 -21.71 -7.08 14.85
CA SER A 16 -21.06 -6.94 16.16
C SER A 16 -19.57 -7.29 16.13
N ASP A 17 -19.04 -7.69 14.97
CA ASP A 17 -17.59 -7.87 14.84
C ASP A 17 -16.91 -6.49 14.84
N LEU A 18 -16.34 -6.14 16.00
CA LEU A 18 -15.55 -4.93 16.21
C LEU A 18 -14.44 -4.81 15.14
N THR A 19 -13.91 -5.93 14.67
CA THR A 19 -12.86 -6.02 13.64
C THR A 19 -13.36 -5.46 12.31
N VAL A 20 -14.51 -5.97 11.84
CA VAL A 20 -15.13 -5.52 10.57
C VAL A 20 -15.61 -4.08 10.68
N LYS A 21 -16.19 -3.68 11.82
CA LYS A 21 -16.59 -2.26 12.04
C LYS A 21 -15.40 -1.32 12.01
N THR A 22 -14.30 -1.68 12.68
CA THR A 22 -13.07 -0.88 12.69
C THR A 22 -12.54 -0.72 11.27
N ALA A 23 -12.49 -1.80 10.49
CA ALA A 23 -12.07 -1.75 9.08
C ALA A 23 -13.00 -0.87 8.23
N TRP A 24 -14.31 -1.00 8.38
CA TRP A 24 -15.29 -0.21 7.63
C TRP A 24 -15.16 1.29 7.90
N LEU A 25 -15.10 1.68 9.18
CA LEU A 25 -14.95 3.09 9.56
C LEU A 25 -13.66 3.70 8.99
N TYR A 26 -12.58 2.93 8.94
CA TYR A 26 -11.30 3.40 8.41
C TYR A 26 -11.28 3.46 6.88
N TYR A 27 -11.55 2.34 6.20
CA TYR A 27 -11.34 2.21 4.76
C TYR A 27 -12.51 2.73 3.92
N VAL A 28 -13.73 2.72 4.44
CA VAL A 28 -14.95 3.12 3.70
C VAL A 28 -15.41 4.51 4.12
N GLU A 29 -15.45 4.78 5.42
CA GLU A 29 -15.94 6.07 5.94
C GLU A 29 -14.83 7.09 6.18
N GLY A 30 -13.56 6.70 6.08
CA GLY A 30 -12.41 7.62 6.14
C GLY A 30 -12.11 8.21 7.52
N PHE A 31 -12.62 7.60 8.59
CA PHE A 31 -12.32 8.05 9.95
C PHE A 31 -10.85 7.81 10.32
N THR A 32 -10.29 8.72 11.12
CA THR A 32 -8.95 8.54 11.70
C THR A 32 -8.99 7.48 12.81
N GLN A 33 -7.82 6.92 13.13
CA GLN A 33 -7.70 5.92 14.20
C GLN A 33 -8.16 6.47 15.56
N GLU A 34 -7.87 7.74 15.84
CA GLU A 34 -8.38 8.51 16.99
C GLU A 34 -9.91 8.55 17.01
N GLN A 35 -10.55 8.98 15.92
CA GLN A 35 -12.01 9.08 15.87
C GLN A 35 -12.68 7.70 16.02
N ILE A 36 -12.07 6.65 15.47
CA ILE A 36 -12.55 5.27 15.61
C ILE A 36 -12.41 4.79 17.06
N ALA A 37 -11.29 5.10 17.71
CA ALA A 37 -11.05 4.76 19.11
C ALA A 37 -12.12 5.36 20.03
N GLU A 38 -12.43 6.64 19.85
CA GLU A 38 -13.51 7.34 20.58
C GLU A 38 -14.89 6.73 20.27
N LYS A 39 -15.19 6.47 19.00
CA LYS A 39 -16.51 5.97 18.57
C LYS A 39 -16.80 4.54 19.00
N LEU A 40 -15.76 3.72 19.14
CA LEU A 40 -15.87 2.31 19.50
C LEU A 40 -15.50 2.03 20.96
N ASP A 41 -15.19 3.07 21.75
CA ASP A 41 -14.77 2.98 23.16
C ASP A 41 -13.60 1.99 23.36
N VAL A 42 -12.56 2.13 22.53
CA VAL A 42 -11.33 1.31 22.59
C VAL A 42 -10.09 2.17 22.47
N SER A 43 -8.94 1.65 22.91
CA SER A 43 -7.68 2.38 22.74
C SER A 43 -7.26 2.48 21.28
N ARG A 44 -6.61 3.58 20.91
CA ARG A 44 -5.98 3.76 19.59
C ARG A 44 -5.06 2.59 19.20
N VAL A 45 -4.29 2.08 20.17
CA VAL A 45 -3.40 0.92 19.96
C VAL A 45 -4.20 -0.34 19.60
N LYS A 46 -5.38 -0.52 20.18
CA LYS A 46 -6.29 -1.62 19.80
C LYS A 46 -6.78 -1.43 18.36
N VAL A 47 -7.20 -0.21 17.97
CA VAL A 47 -7.60 0.10 16.58
C VAL A 47 -6.48 -0.22 15.59
N MET A 48 -5.26 0.25 15.84
CA MET A 48 -4.09 -0.03 14.99
C MET A 48 -3.85 -1.53 14.83
N ARG A 49 -3.84 -2.29 15.94
CA ARG A 49 -3.61 -3.73 15.89
C ARG A 49 -4.73 -4.46 15.16
N THR A 50 -5.98 -4.04 15.36
CA THR A 50 -7.13 -4.58 14.65
C THR A 50 -7.03 -4.32 13.15
N LEU A 51 -6.71 -3.09 12.71
CA LEU A 51 -6.51 -2.78 11.29
C LEU A 51 -5.37 -3.60 10.67
N ALA A 52 -4.26 -3.77 11.38
CA ALA A 52 -3.14 -4.59 10.93
C ALA A 52 -3.52 -6.08 10.78
N SER A 53 -4.28 -6.62 11.74
CA SER A 53 -4.82 -8.00 11.66
C SER A 53 -5.80 -8.15 10.50
N CYS A 54 -6.67 -7.16 10.24
CA CYS A 54 -7.56 -7.19 9.07
C CYS A 54 -6.81 -7.34 7.75
N THR A 55 -5.69 -6.63 7.59
CA THR A 55 -4.87 -6.73 6.38
C THR A 55 -4.07 -8.04 6.35
N ALA A 56 -3.51 -8.48 7.48
CA ALA A 56 -2.71 -9.71 7.56
C ALA A 56 -3.54 -10.98 7.35
N GLU A 57 -4.80 -11.00 7.82
CA GLU A 57 -5.72 -12.13 7.70
C GLU A 57 -6.54 -12.10 6.40
N GLY A 58 -6.34 -11.08 5.55
CA GLY A 58 -7.05 -10.93 4.28
C GLY A 58 -8.51 -10.51 4.41
N ILE A 59 -8.93 -10.04 5.59
CA ILE A 59 -10.27 -9.44 5.81
C ILE A 59 -10.41 -8.15 4.98
N VAL A 60 -9.32 -7.39 4.85
CA VAL A 60 -9.22 -6.22 3.97
C VAL A 60 -8.16 -6.46 2.91
N VAL A 61 -8.58 -6.36 1.65
CA VAL A 61 -7.69 -6.37 0.49
C VAL A 61 -7.73 -4.99 -0.16
N THR A 62 -6.61 -4.28 -0.10
CA THR A 62 -6.46 -2.99 -0.78
C THR A 62 -5.92 -3.23 -2.18
N MET A 63 -6.69 -2.82 -3.20
CA MET A 63 -6.30 -2.91 -4.59
C MET A 63 -6.07 -1.51 -5.16
N ILE A 64 -4.87 -1.28 -5.69
CA ILE A 64 -4.53 -0.03 -6.40
C ILE A 64 -4.68 -0.29 -7.89
N ASN A 65 -5.79 0.17 -8.47
CA ASN A 65 -6.07 0.06 -9.89
C ASN A 65 -5.48 1.26 -10.64
N ALA A 66 -4.17 1.26 -10.79
CA ALA A 66 -3.45 2.26 -11.58
C ALA A 66 -2.46 1.56 -12.53
N PRO A 67 -2.30 2.03 -13.78
CA PRO A 67 -1.30 1.49 -14.71
C PRO A 67 0.12 1.50 -14.14
N THR A 68 0.42 2.44 -13.26
CA THR A 68 1.72 2.64 -12.62
C THR A 68 1.92 1.85 -11.33
N ALA A 69 0.89 1.15 -10.82
CA ALA A 69 0.98 0.43 -9.54
C ALA A 69 2.08 -0.63 -9.55
N GLY A 70 2.28 -1.32 -10.68
CA GLY A 70 3.35 -2.31 -10.83
C GLY A 70 4.75 -1.68 -10.79
N GLN A 71 4.91 -0.45 -11.29
CA GLN A 71 6.18 0.28 -11.26
C GLN A 71 6.53 0.64 -9.82
N VAL A 72 5.58 1.23 -9.08
CA VAL A 72 5.76 1.60 -7.67
C VAL A 72 6.10 0.37 -6.82
N ALA A 73 5.43 -0.76 -7.06
CA ALA A 73 5.74 -2.01 -6.37
C ALA A 73 7.19 -2.45 -6.62
N LEU A 74 7.63 -2.40 -7.89
CA LEU A 74 8.99 -2.76 -8.27
C LEU A 74 10.03 -1.79 -7.68
N GLU A 75 9.77 -0.48 -7.72
CA GLU A 75 10.64 0.54 -7.08
C GLU A 75 10.88 0.21 -5.61
N ARG A 76 9.81 -0.06 -4.85
CA ARG A 76 9.92 -0.41 -3.43
C ARG A 76 10.64 -1.73 -3.20
N GLU A 77 10.52 -2.69 -4.10
CA GLU A 77 11.28 -3.94 -4.04
C GLU A 77 12.76 -3.69 -4.29
N LEU A 78 13.11 -2.89 -5.30
CA LEU A 78 14.50 -2.53 -5.60
C LEU A 78 15.15 -1.79 -4.43
N GLU A 79 14.49 -0.77 -3.88
CA GLU A 79 14.97 -0.03 -2.72
C GLU A 79 15.25 -0.93 -1.53
N LYS A 80 14.31 -1.82 -1.18
CA LYS A 80 14.48 -2.76 -0.06
C LYS A 80 15.58 -3.77 -0.30
N ARG A 81 15.68 -4.32 -1.52
CA ARG A 81 16.60 -5.39 -1.84
C ARG A 81 18.06 -4.92 -1.86
N TRP A 82 18.31 -3.72 -2.36
CA TRP A 82 19.67 -3.18 -2.52
C TRP A 82 20.00 -2.04 -1.55
N GLY A 83 19.07 -1.62 -0.69
CA GLY A 83 19.28 -0.52 0.24
C GLY A 83 19.40 0.83 -0.47
N LEU A 84 18.68 1.02 -1.58
CA LEU A 84 18.73 2.28 -2.34
C LEU A 84 17.87 3.34 -1.64
N ASN A 85 18.33 4.59 -1.67
CA ASN A 85 17.52 5.72 -1.20
C ASN A 85 16.30 5.96 -2.08
N ALA A 86 16.44 5.67 -3.38
CA ALA A 86 15.37 5.77 -4.36
C ALA A 86 15.63 4.79 -5.52
N ALA A 87 14.55 4.26 -6.09
CA ALA A 87 14.54 3.62 -7.40
C ALA A 87 13.43 4.25 -8.24
N VAL A 88 13.66 4.39 -9.55
CA VAL A 88 12.68 4.92 -10.50
C VAL A 88 12.46 3.90 -11.61
N VAL A 89 11.23 3.43 -11.79
CA VAL A 89 10.86 2.43 -12.79
C VAL A 89 9.95 3.06 -13.84
N ILE A 90 10.44 3.13 -15.07
CA ILE A 90 9.66 3.62 -16.21
C ILE A 90 9.07 2.46 -17.02
N PRO A 91 7.96 2.67 -17.75
CA PRO A 91 7.47 1.63 -18.64
C PRO A 91 8.41 1.51 -19.84
N THR A 92 8.67 0.29 -20.29
CA THR A 92 9.47 0.06 -21.49
C THR A 92 8.74 0.65 -22.70
N PRO A 93 9.34 1.62 -23.43
CA PRO A 93 8.73 2.16 -24.64
C PRO A 93 8.62 1.10 -25.74
N SER A 94 7.62 1.26 -26.62
CA SER A 94 7.39 0.31 -27.72
C SER A 94 8.52 0.31 -28.77
N ALA A 95 9.20 1.45 -28.93
CA ALA A 95 10.35 1.61 -29.82
C ALA A 95 11.64 1.72 -29.00
N HIS A 96 12.64 0.89 -29.32
CA HIS A 96 13.92 0.88 -28.61
C HIS A 96 14.62 2.24 -28.66
N ASP A 97 14.52 2.95 -29.79
CA ASP A 97 15.11 4.28 -29.99
C ASP A 97 14.58 5.35 -29.01
N HIS A 98 13.45 5.08 -28.35
CA HIS A 98 12.86 5.99 -27.35
C HIS A 98 13.27 5.67 -25.91
N LEU A 99 14.00 4.57 -25.68
CA LEU A 99 14.37 4.14 -24.33
C LEU A 99 15.26 5.17 -23.63
N GLU A 100 16.36 5.59 -24.26
CA GLU A 100 17.28 6.58 -23.69
C GLU A 100 16.58 7.89 -23.36
N LYS A 101 15.71 8.35 -24.26
CA LYS A 101 14.92 9.57 -24.05
C LYS A 101 13.94 9.43 -22.89
N ALA A 102 13.26 8.29 -22.77
CA ALA A 102 12.35 8.02 -21.67
C ALA A 102 13.09 7.98 -20.32
N ILE A 103 14.27 7.36 -20.27
CA ILE A 103 15.15 7.37 -19.10
C ILE A 103 15.57 8.80 -18.77
N GLY A 104 16.04 9.56 -19.76
CA GLY A 104 16.45 10.96 -19.58
C GLY A 104 15.33 11.84 -19.02
N HIS A 105 14.09 11.66 -19.49
CA HIS A 105 12.94 12.37 -18.92
C HIS A 105 12.68 12.01 -17.46
N ALA A 106 12.78 10.74 -17.09
CA ALA A 106 12.59 10.32 -15.71
C ALA A 106 13.70 10.83 -14.78
N VAL A 107 14.96 10.81 -15.24
CA VAL A 107 16.09 11.40 -14.51
C VAL A 107 15.89 12.90 -14.32
N ALA A 108 15.49 13.62 -15.36
CA ALA A 108 15.22 15.06 -15.27
C ALA A 108 14.09 15.38 -14.29
N ALA A 109 13.00 14.60 -14.31
CA ALA A 109 11.90 14.77 -13.36
C ALA A 109 12.35 14.52 -11.92
N TYR A 110 13.08 13.42 -11.68
CA TYR A 110 13.60 13.09 -10.36
C TYR A 110 14.57 14.17 -9.85
N LEU A 111 15.52 14.62 -10.67
CA LEU A 111 16.44 15.70 -10.30
C LEU A 111 15.69 17.00 -10.03
N GLY A 112 14.66 17.33 -10.81
CA GLY A 112 13.83 18.51 -10.60
C GLY A 112 13.15 18.57 -9.23
N GLU A 113 12.81 17.42 -8.65
CA GLU A 113 12.23 17.33 -7.31
C GLU A 113 13.28 17.33 -6.19
N GLN A 114 14.48 16.79 -6.45
CA GLN A 114 15.51 16.59 -5.42
C GLN A 114 16.56 17.73 -5.36
N MET A 115 16.76 18.47 -6.45
CA MET A 115 17.77 19.52 -6.51
C MET A 115 17.33 20.75 -5.70
N GLN A 116 18.28 21.33 -4.97
CA GLN A 116 18.12 22.58 -4.24
C GLN A 116 19.16 23.59 -4.69
N ASP A 117 18.89 24.87 -4.43
CA ASP A 117 19.86 25.94 -4.68
C ASP A 117 21.17 25.69 -3.93
N GLY A 118 22.29 25.92 -4.60
CA GLY A 118 23.63 25.65 -4.08
C GLY A 118 24.08 24.18 -4.12
N MET A 119 23.28 23.23 -4.63
CA MET A 119 23.75 21.85 -4.85
C MET A 119 24.75 21.78 -6.01
N THR A 120 25.78 20.94 -5.87
CA THR A 120 26.70 20.60 -6.96
C THR A 120 26.29 19.26 -7.58
N LEU A 121 26.05 19.25 -8.90
CA LEU A 121 25.74 18.04 -9.66
C LEU A 121 26.99 17.54 -10.38
N ALA A 122 27.42 16.32 -10.08
CA ALA A 122 28.47 15.63 -10.82
C ALA A 122 27.84 14.80 -11.96
N ILE A 123 28.45 14.85 -13.15
CA ILE A 123 28.00 14.11 -14.34
C ILE A 123 29.11 13.13 -14.72
N GLY A 124 28.78 11.84 -14.80
CA GLY A 124 29.67 10.79 -15.31
C GLY A 124 29.39 10.50 -16.78
N GLY A 125 30.44 10.23 -17.55
CA GLY A 125 30.39 9.82 -18.96
C GLY A 125 31.28 8.62 -19.23
#